data_AF-A0A059A1W0-F1
#
_entry.id   AF-A0A059A1W0-F1
#
_cell.length_a   1.000
_cell.length_b   1.000
_cell.length_c   1.000
_cell.angle_alpha   90.00
_cell.angle_beta   90.00
_cell.angle_gamma   90.00
#
_symmetry.space_group_name_H-M   'P 1'
#
loop_
_entity.id
_entity.type
_entity.pdbx_description
1 polymer ?
#
loop_
_entity_poly.entity_id
_entity_poly.type
_entity_poly.pdbx_seq_one_letter_code
_entity_poly.pdbx_strand_id
1 'polypeptide(L)'
;MHPPLTLHRHPMCAEIIEQFQQCHLDHPLGKFFGKCTDLKVKLDRCFRAEKAVKRKANFEESKKLKERLQAYRKETAETIQ
;
A
#
# COMPACT_ATOMS: atom_id res chain seq x y z
N MET A 1 -11.22 -9.20 -1.55
CA MET A 1 -10.17 -9.36 -2.58
C MET A 1 -8.89 -8.73 -2.04
N HIS A 2 -7.81 -9.51 -1.84
CA HIS A 2 -6.51 -8.97 -1.43
C HIS A 2 -5.67 -8.64 -2.68
N PRO A 3 -4.83 -7.59 -2.66
CA PRO A 3 -3.85 -7.33 -3.70
C PRO A 3 -2.84 -8.49 -3.83
N PRO A 4 -2.13 -8.61 -4.95
CA PRO A 4 -1.13 -9.66 -5.17
C PRO A 4 -0.04 -9.63 -4.08
N LEU A 5 0.34 -10.81 -3.59
CA LEU A 5 1.28 -11.01 -2.47
C LEU A 5 2.74 -10.82 -2.88
N THR A 6 3.05 -9.74 -3.59
CA THR A 6 4.43 -9.42 -3.98
C THR A 6 5.17 -8.84 -2.78
N LEU A 7 6.01 -9.64 -2.13
CA LEU A 7 6.74 -9.29 -0.90
C LEU A 7 7.50 -7.96 -1.01
N HIS A 8 8.18 -7.74 -2.13
CA HIS A 8 8.93 -6.49 -2.41
C HIS A 8 8.05 -5.23 -2.40
N ARG A 9 6.74 -5.34 -2.66
CA ARG A 9 5.83 -4.18 -2.66
C ARG A 9 5.17 -3.90 -1.33
N HIS A 10 5.29 -4.83 -0.38
CA HIS A 10 4.57 -4.83 0.88
C HIS A 10 5.50 -5.06 2.08
N PRO A 11 6.55 -4.24 2.28
CA PRO A 11 7.54 -4.45 3.33
C PRO A 11 6.91 -4.44 4.74
N MET A 12 5.86 -3.66 4.98
CA MET A 12 5.17 -3.61 6.28
C MET A 12 4.33 -4.85 6.59
N CYS A 13 4.02 -5.66 5.59
CA CYS A 13 3.15 -6.84 5.73
C CYS A 13 3.90 -8.14 5.48
N ALA A 14 5.23 -8.11 5.36
CA ALA A 14 6.06 -9.26 4.99
C ALA A 14 5.82 -10.49 5.86
N GLU A 15 5.87 -10.32 7.19
CA GLU A 15 5.66 -11.40 8.16
C GLU A 15 4.28 -12.05 8.03
N ILE A 16 3.23 -11.25 7.81
CA ILE A 16 1.85 -11.74 7.68
C ILE A 16 1.67 -12.47 6.35
N ILE A 17 2.34 -12.00 5.28
CA ILE A 17 2.36 -12.69 3.98
C ILE A 17 3.02 -14.06 4.12
N GLU A 18 4.16 -14.15 4.81
CA GLU A 18 4.85 -15.41 5.05
C GLU A 18 3.99 -16.39 5.85
N GLN A 19 3.37 -15.95 6.94
CA GLN A 19 2.44 -16.79 7.73
C GLN A 19 1.24 -17.27 6.89
N PHE A 20 0.69 -16.40 6.06
CA PHE A 20 -0.42 -16.75 5.18
C PHE A 20 -0.01 -17.77 4.11
N GLN A 21 1.19 -17.61 3.53
CA GLN A 21 1.75 -18.56 2.58
C GLN A 21 2.03 -19.91 3.24
N GLN A 22 2.62 -19.94 4.44
CA GLN A 22 2.84 -21.17 5.20
C GLN A 22 1.52 -21.89 5.50
N CYS A 23 0.47 -21.17 5.92
CA CYS A 23 -0.85 -21.78 6.14
C CYS A 23 -1.42 -22.46 4.87
N HIS A 24 -1.18 -21.88 3.70
CA HIS A 24 -1.58 -22.51 2.43
C HIS A 24 -0.72 -23.72 2.05
N LEU A 25 0.56 -23.74 2.41
CA LEU A 25 1.46 -24.88 2.20
C LEU A 25 1.08 -26.05 3.13
N ASP A 26 0.83 -25.76 4.41
CA ASP A 26 0.44 -26.75 5.42
C ASP A 26 -0.95 -27.31 5.19
N HIS A 27 -1.83 -26.52 4.55
CA HIS A 27 -3.22 -26.90 4.33
C HIS A 27 -3.67 -26.69 2.88
N PRO A 28 -3.19 -27.53 1.92
CA PRO A 28 -3.53 -27.40 0.51
C PRO A 28 -5.03 -27.47 0.22
N LEU A 29 -5.77 -28.30 0.99
CA LEU A 29 -7.23 -28.41 0.94
C LEU A 29 -7.92 -27.44 1.92
N GLY A 30 -7.23 -27.01 2.98
CA GLY A 30 -7.79 -26.12 4.01
C GLY A 30 -8.11 -24.72 3.53
N LYS A 31 -7.55 -24.29 2.40
CA LYS A 31 -7.93 -23.05 1.71
C LYS A 31 -9.42 -23.01 1.33
N PHE A 32 -10.02 -24.16 1.02
CA PHE A 32 -11.43 -24.27 0.65
C PHE A 32 -12.36 -24.32 1.87
N PHE A 33 -11.85 -24.83 3.00
CA PHE A 33 -12.59 -24.92 4.26
C PHE A 33 -12.39 -23.71 5.19
N GLY A 34 -11.66 -22.69 4.73
CA GLY A 34 -11.47 -21.45 5.48
C GLY A 34 -10.46 -21.53 6.63
N LYS A 35 -9.58 -22.56 6.68
CA LYS A 35 -8.55 -22.70 7.73
C LYS A 35 -7.62 -21.48 7.86
N CYS A 36 -7.35 -20.79 6.75
CA CYS A 36 -6.44 -19.63 6.72
C CYS A 36 -7.19 -18.27 6.73
N THR A 37 -8.49 -18.25 7.05
CA THR A 37 -9.33 -17.04 6.95
C THR A 37 -8.89 -15.95 7.92
N ASP A 38 -8.49 -16.29 9.14
CA ASP A 38 -8.04 -15.30 10.12
C ASP A 38 -6.75 -14.60 9.68
N LEU A 39 -5.81 -15.36 9.12
CA LEU A 39 -4.58 -14.81 8.54
C LEU A 39 -4.88 -13.91 7.34
N LYS A 40 -5.83 -14.32 6.48
CA LYS A 40 -6.33 -13.47 5.37
C LYS A 40 -6.91 -12.15 5.88
N VAL A 41 -7.69 -12.16 6.96
CA VAL A 41 -8.27 -10.92 7.54
C VAL A 41 -7.17 -10.01 8.10
N LYS A 42 -6.17 -10.58 8.79
CA LYS A 42 -5.00 -9.81 9.27
C LYS A 42 -4.22 -9.19 8.12
N LEU A 43 -3.99 -9.96 7.07
CA LEU A 43 -3.30 -9.52 5.85
C LEU A 43 -4.04 -8.38 5.16
N ASP A 44 -5.36 -8.50 4.98
CA ASP A 44 -6.20 -7.45 4.39
C ASP A 44 -6.17 -6.15 5.22
N ARG A 45 -6.16 -6.26 6.56
CA ARG A 45 -6.01 -5.10 7.46
C ARG A 45 -4.64 -4.44 7.29
N CYS A 46 -3.57 -5.24 7.22
CA CYS A 46 -2.22 -4.72 7.01
C CYS A 46 -2.11 -3.97 5.69
N PHE A 47 -2.61 -4.53 4.58
CA PHE A 47 -2.59 -3.86 3.27
C PHE A 47 -3.38 -2.57 3.24
N ARG A 48 -4.50 -2.50 3.98
CA ARG A 48 -5.25 -1.24 4.12
C ARG A 48 -4.45 -0.18 4.87
N ALA A 49 -3.79 -0.56 5.95
CA ALA A 49 -2.93 0.34 6.72
C ALA A 49 -1.74 0.84 5.88
N GLU A 50 -1.05 -0.07 5.18
CA GLU A 50 0.06 0.28 4.29
C GLU A 50 -0.38 1.24 3.19
N LYS A 51 -1.52 0.95 2.55
CA LYS A 51 -2.09 1.82 1.53
C LYS A 51 -2.44 3.20 2.08
N ALA A 52 -2.92 3.30 3.32
CA ALA A 52 -3.20 4.57 3.96
C ALA A 52 -1.92 5.39 4.19
N VAL A 53 -0.84 4.76 4.67
CA VAL A 53 0.47 5.41 4.86
C VAL A 53 1.01 5.94 3.52
N LYS A 54 1.03 5.09 2.49
CA LYS A 54 1.50 5.49 1.14
C LYS A 54 0.65 6.62 0.55
N ARG A 55 -0.67 6.58 0.74
CA ARG A 55 -1.57 7.65 0.29
C ARG A 55 -1.28 8.97 0.99
N LYS A 56 -1.02 8.95 2.30
CA LYS A 56 -0.67 10.15 3.05
C LYS A 56 0.64 10.77 2.54
N ALA A 57 1.69 9.96 2.38
CA ALA A 57 2.97 10.43 1.84
C ALA A 57 2.83 11.02 0.43
N ASN A 58 2.12 10.32 -0.47
CA ASN A 58 1.88 10.82 -1.83
C ASN A 58 1.07 12.12 -1.84
N PHE A 59 0.11 12.28 -0.92
CA PHE A 59 -0.67 13.50 -0.79
C PHE A 59 0.19 14.68 -0.36
N GLU A 60 1.07 14.49 0.62
CA GLU A 60 2.01 15.51 1.09
C GLU A 60 2.99 15.93 -0.01
N GLU A 61 3.55 14.98 -0.75
CA GLU A 61 4.45 15.26 -1.87
C GLU A 61 3.72 15.96 -3.03
N SER A 62 2.49 15.53 -3.34
CA SER A 62 1.66 16.18 -4.36
C SER A 62 1.33 17.63 -3.97
N LYS A 63 1.06 17.90 -2.69
CA LYS A 63 0.80 19.25 -2.18
C LYS A 63 2.03 20.15 -2.36
N LYS A 64 3.22 19.69 -1.94
CA LYS A 64 4.48 20.44 -2.10
C LYS A 64 4.77 20.72 -3.58
N LEU A 65 4.60 19.73 -4.45
CA LEU A 65 4.80 19.90 -5.89
C LEU A 65 3.83 20.93 -6.46
N LYS A 66 2.55 20.88 -6.07
CA LYS A 66 1.54 21.84 -6.50
C LYS A 66 1.89 23.27 -6.09
N GLU A 67 2.33 23.46 -4.84
CA GLU A 67 2.75 24.77 -4.33
C GLU A 67 3.95 25.33 -5.10
N ARG A 68 4.98 24.50 -5.37
CA ARG A 68 6.14 24.89 -6.18
C ARG A 68 5.75 25.28 -7.60
N LEU A 69 4.89 24.49 -8.24
CA LEU A 69 4.42 24.78 -9.60
C LEU A 69 3.60 26.06 -9.66
N GLN A 70 2.81 26.36 -8.61
CA GLN A 70 2.05 27.60 -8.53
C GLN A 70 2.96 28.82 -8.34
N ALA A 71 3.98 28.72 -7.48
CA ALA A 71 4.97 29.78 -7.29
C ALA A 71 5.71 30.09 -8.60
N TYR A 72 6.26 29.04 -9.25
CA TYR A 72 6.95 29.17 -10.53
C TYR A 72 6.07 29.84 -11.61
N ARG A 73 4.79 29.44 -11.72
CA ARG A 73 3.86 30.06 -12.68
C ARG A 73 3.64 31.55 -12.42
N LYS A 74 3.58 31.98 -11.15
CA LYS A 74 3.43 33.39 -10.79
C LYS A 74 4.68 34.19 -11.16
N GLU A 75 5.86 33.70 -10.75
CA GLU A 75 7.14 34.32 -11.08
C GLU A 75 7.33 34.48 -12.60
N THR A 76 6.97 33.45 -13.37
CA THR A 76 7.08 33.48 -14.83
C THR A 76 6.10 34.48 -15.45
N ALA A 77 4.87 34.60 -14.92
CA ALA A 77 3.89 35.59 -15.37
C ALA A 77 4.35 37.03 -15.07
N GLU A 78 4.96 37.26 -13.91
CA GLU A 78 5.52 38.55 -13.51
C GLU A 78 6.76 38.94 -14.35
N THR A 79 7.59 37.97 -14.74
CA THR A 79 8.80 38.21 -15.55
C THR A 79 8.50 38.54 -17.01
N ILE A 80 7.35 38.06 -17.52
CA ILE A 80 6.93 38.28 -18.91
C ILE A 80 6.15 39.60 -19.07
N GLN A 81 5.75 40.25 -17.97
CA GLN A 81 5.03 41.51 -17.95
C GLN A 81 5.97 42.72 -17.96
#